data_AF-A0A1F3C216-F1
#
_entry.id   AF-A0A1F3C216-F1
#
_cell.length_a   1.000
_cell.length_b   1.000
_cell.length_c   1.000
_cell.angle_alpha   90.00
_cell.angle_beta   90.00
_cell.angle_gamma   90.00
#
_symmetry.space_group_name_H-M   'P 1'
#
loop_
_entity.id
_entity.type
_entity.pdbx_description
1 polymer ?
#
loop_
_entity_poly.entity_id
_entity_poly.type
_entity_poly.pdbx_seq_one_letter_code
_entity_poly.pdbx_strand_id
1 'polypeptide(L)'
;MQMSFPTKAGQSLLLAVALSLWAPLLGCKKHATMDIPVYPGSTQASGFPNVEGEAGTLYHVRRATPDGVKTVSDFYRRELVEQRSWTEQASVGPAFADGNLTVEKPGQIGKATPVDPSRPGGFVVVYASQNATYVEMWQHVPAAQ
;
A
#
# COMPACT_ATOMS: atom_id res chain seq x y z
N MET A 1 -26.69 19.95 66.35
CA MET A 1 -27.53 20.05 65.14
C MET A 1 -27.20 21.39 64.48
N GLN A 2 -26.29 21.40 63.52
CA GLN A 2 -26.16 22.48 62.53
C GLN A 2 -25.31 21.93 61.38
N MET A 3 -25.94 21.80 60.23
CA MET A 3 -25.33 21.38 58.98
C MET A 3 -24.60 22.57 58.35
N SER A 4 -23.45 22.34 57.70
CA SER A 4 -23.05 23.01 56.44
C SER A 4 -21.74 22.41 55.90
N PHE A 5 -21.83 21.78 54.75
CA PHE A 5 -20.73 21.36 53.86
C PHE A 5 -20.67 22.32 52.64
N PRO A 6 -19.59 22.30 51.82
CA PRO A 6 -18.88 23.50 51.41
C PRO A 6 -19.24 24.07 50.03
N THR A 7 -18.95 25.37 49.93
CA THR A 7 -18.25 26.11 48.86
C THR A 7 -18.22 25.51 47.45
N LYS A 8 -18.74 26.30 46.50
CA LYS A 8 -18.72 26.17 45.03
C LYS A 8 -17.30 26.13 44.42
N ALA A 9 -16.46 25.16 44.79
CA ALA A 9 -15.11 24.99 44.24
C ALA A 9 -14.92 23.63 43.53
N GLY A 10 -15.99 22.85 43.35
CA GLY A 10 -15.93 21.48 42.82
C GLY A 10 -16.37 21.29 41.37
N GLN A 11 -16.63 22.35 40.61
CA GLN A 11 -17.13 22.22 39.22
C GLN A 11 -16.12 22.58 38.13
N SER A 12 -15.02 23.27 38.46
CA SER A 12 -14.04 23.70 37.46
C SER A 12 -12.87 22.74 37.25
N LEU A 13 -12.70 21.72 38.11
CA LEU A 13 -11.57 20.79 38.00
C LEU A 13 -11.85 19.57 37.11
N LEU A 14 -13.11 19.28 36.78
CA LEU A 14 -13.49 18.12 35.97
C LEU A 14 -13.43 18.37 34.45
N LEU A 15 -13.44 19.63 34.01
CA LEU A 15 -13.35 19.98 32.59
C LEU A 15 -11.93 19.91 32.03
N ALA A 16 -10.91 20.03 32.89
CA ALA A 16 -9.51 20.00 32.44
C ALA A 16 -8.96 18.59 32.19
N VAL A 17 -9.58 17.54 32.74
CA VAL A 17 -9.12 16.15 32.57
C VAL A 17 -9.73 15.50 31.32
N ALA A 18 -10.87 15.99 30.84
CA ALA A 18 -11.54 15.45 29.66
C ALA A 18 -10.93 15.92 28.31
N LEU A 19 -10.17 17.02 28.30
CA LEU A 19 -9.56 17.57 27.08
C LEU A 19 -8.13 17.08 26.80
N SER A 20 -7.53 16.32 27.72
CA SER A 20 -6.14 15.84 27.62
C SER A 20 -6.00 14.42 27.03
N LEU A 21 -7.11 13.72 26.81
CA LEU A 21 -7.13 12.35 26.24
C LEU A 21 -7.07 12.32 24.69
N TRP A 22 -7.00 13.49 24.05
CA TRP A 22 -6.81 13.65 22.61
C TRP A 22 -5.51 14.41 22.29
N ALA A 23 -4.46 14.23 23.10
CA ALA A 23 -3.11 14.49 22.62
C ALA A 23 -2.89 13.52 21.44
N PRO A 24 -2.82 14.00 20.18
CA PRO A 24 -2.71 13.12 19.05
C PRO A 24 -1.37 12.39 19.13
N LEU A 25 -1.38 11.16 18.64
CA LEU A 25 -0.25 10.30 18.32
C LEU A 25 0.73 10.98 17.32
N LEU A 26 1.23 12.17 17.64
CA LEU A 26 2.20 12.94 16.90
C LEU A 26 3.59 12.34 17.15
N GLY A 27 3.86 11.21 16.51
CA GLY A 27 5.17 10.58 16.58
C GLY A 27 5.32 9.34 15.72
N CYS A 28 4.24 8.67 15.33
CA CYS A 28 4.33 7.67 14.27
C CYS A 28 4.45 8.42 12.95
N LYS A 29 5.68 8.55 12.42
CA LYS A 29 5.85 8.81 10.99
C LYS A 29 5.01 7.76 10.26
N LYS A 30 3.92 8.17 9.62
CA LYS A 30 3.18 7.30 8.72
C LYS A 30 4.16 6.98 7.60
N HIS A 31 4.77 5.80 7.65
CA HIS A 31 5.46 5.27 6.49
C HIS A 31 4.42 5.14 5.38
N ALA A 32 4.86 5.41 4.16
CA ALA A 32 4.06 5.11 2.99
C ALA A 32 3.60 3.63 3.07
N THR A 33 2.45 3.34 2.48
CA THR A 33 1.92 1.98 2.40
C THR A 33 1.51 1.72 0.98
N MET A 34 1.87 0.55 0.46
CA MET A 34 1.36 0.06 -0.82
C MET A 34 -0.16 -0.13 -0.72
N ASP A 35 -0.90 0.29 -1.74
CA ASP A 35 -2.37 0.17 -1.83
C ASP A 35 -2.83 -0.89 -2.85
N ILE A 36 -1.90 -1.51 -3.56
CA ILE A 36 -2.16 -2.63 -4.46
C ILE A 36 -2.61 -3.84 -3.61
N PRO A 37 -3.78 -4.43 -3.89
CA PRO A 37 -4.31 -5.52 -3.08
C PRO A 37 -3.48 -6.78 -3.28
N VAL A 38 -3.15 -7.47 -2.18
CA VAL A 38 -2.40 -8.72 -2.23
C VAL A 38 -3.36 -9.88 -2.55
N TYR A 39 -3.01 -10.70 -3.54
CA TYR A 39 -3.78 -11.90 -3.85
C TYR A 39 -3.95 -12.82 -2.63
N PRO A 40 -5.18 -13.22 -2.25
CA PRO A 40 -5.44 -14.06 -1.08
C PRO A 40 -4.66 -15.38 -1.09
N GLY A 41 -4.13 -15.78 0.06
CA GLY A 41 -3.38 -17.04 0.19
C GLY A 41 -1.99 -17.05 -0.48
N SER A 42 -1.59 -15.98 -1.18
CA SER A 42 -0.23 -15.86 -1.70
C SER A 42 0.79 -15.72 -0.57
N THR A 43 1.99 -16.24 -0.77
CA THR A 43 3.11 -16.15 0.18
C THR A 43 4.19 -15.21 -0.33
N GLN A 44 4.97 -14.62 0.59
CA GLN A 44 6.09 -13.76 0.20
C GLN A 44 7.13 -14.57 -0.56
N ALA A 45 7.46 -14.14 -1.78
CA ALA A 45 8.61 -14.64 -2.53
C ALA A 45 9.80 -13.70 -2.35
N SER A 46 11.00 -14.14 -2.74
CA SER A 46 12.17 -13.28 -2.78
C SER A 46 11.87 -12.02 -3.59
N GLY A 47 12.09 -10.86 -2.98
CA GLY A 47 11.89 -9.54 -3.56
C GLY A 47 13.07 -8.63 -3.22
N PHE A 48 13.05 -7.42 -3.78
CA PHE A 48 14.04 -6.40 -3.44
C PHE A 48 13.58 -5.61 -2.21
N PRO A 49 14.51 -5.03 -1.45
CA PRO A 49 14.12 -4.01 -0.48
C PRO A 49 13.41 -2.86 -1.20
N ASN A 50 12.45 -2.25 -0.52
CA ASN A 50 11.83 -1.01 -0.99
C ASN A 50 12.89 0.08 -1.10
N VAL A 51 12.74 0.97 -2.08
CA VAL A 51 13.64 2.11 -2.27
C VAL A 51 12.95 3.35 -1.74
N GLU A 52 13.48 3.95 -0.67
CA GLU A 52 13.02 5.23 -0.13
C GLU A 52 13.91 6.36 -0.66
N GLY A 53 13.29 7.44 -1.14
CA GLY A 53 13.98 8.63 -1.62
C GLY A 53 13.16 9.90 -1.46
N GLU A 54 13.71 11.03 -1.90
CA GLU A 54 13.08 12.35 -1.75
C GLU A 54 11.71 12.46 -2.46
N ALA A 55 11.56 11.74 -3.58
CA ALA A 55 10.31 11.71 -4.34
C ALA A 55 9.23 10.81 -3.71
N GLY A 56 9.57 10.00 -2.70
CA GLY A 56 8.68 9.02 -2.08
C GLY A 56 9.28 7.63 -1.98
N THR A 57 8.41 6.63 -1.83
CA THR A 57 8.81 5.23 -1.68
C THR A 57 8.40 4.42 -2.90
N LEU A 58 9.37 3.72 -3.49
CA LEU A 58 9.12 2.71 -4.50
C LEU A 58 9.09 1.32 -3.84
N TYR A 59 7.89 0.75 -3.76
CA TYR A 59 7.65 -0.61 -3.31
C TYR A 59 7.92 -1.60 -4.42
N HIS A 60 8.52 -2.72 -4.06
CA HIS A 60 8.61 -3.90 -4.90
C HIS A 60 8.26 -5.14 -4.07
N VAL A 61 7.11 -5.74 -4.38
CA VAL A 61 6.60 -6.92 -3.68
C VAL A 61 6.41 -8.05 -4.66
N ARG A 62 7.04 -9.19 -4.37
CA ARG A 62 6.85 -10.44 -5.10
C ARG A 62 6.12 -11.46 -4.24
N ARG A 63 5.06 -12.06 -4.79
CA ARG A 63 4.26 -13.09 -4.13
C ARG A 63 4.20 -14.35 -4.99
N ALA A 64 4.04 -15.51 -4.36
CA ALA A 64 3.83 -16.78 -5.02
C ALA A 64 2.50 -17.40 -4.57
N THR A 65 1.83 -18.12 -5.46
CA THR A 65 0.61 -18.89 -5.15
C THR A 65 0.59 -20.18 -5.98
N PRO A 66 0.03 -21.29 -5.45
CA PRO A 66 -0.20 -22.51 -6.23
C PRO A 66 -1.32 -22.35 -7.26
N ASP A 67 -2.15 -21.31 -7.15
CA ASP A 67 -3.27 -21.07 -8.07
C ASP A 67 -2.76 -20.74 -9.47
N GLY A 68 -3.56 -21.09 -10.49
CA GLY A 68 -3.19 -20.87 -11.90
C GLY A 68 -3.21 -19.39 -12.31
N VAL A 69 -2.36 -19.04 -13.29
CA VAL A 69 -2.23 -17.67 -13.87
C VAL A 69 -3.58 -17.04 -14.17
N LYS A 70 -4.52 -17.78 -14.78
CA LYS A 70 -5.84 -17.26 -15.14
C LYS A 70 -6.61 -16.77 -13.91
N THR A 71 -6.73 -17.59 -12.87
CA THR A 71 -7.45 -17.25 -11.64
C THR A 71 -6.87 -16.00 -10.98
N VAL A 72 -5.55 -15.93 -10.91
CA VAL A 72 -4.84 -14.79 -10.30
C VAL A 72 -4.99 -13.54 -11.16
N SER A 73 -4.93 -13.66 -12.49
CA SER A 73 -5.11 -12.53 -13.41
C SER A 73 -6.55 -12.00 -13.39
N ASP A 74 -7.55 -12.88 -13.26
CA ASP A 74 -8.95 -12.48 -13.15
C ASP A 74 -9.22 -11.68 -11.86
N PHE A 75 -8.52 -11.99 -10.76
CA PHE A 75 -8.55 -11.18 -9.53
C PHE A 75 -8.02 -9.77 -9.80
N TYR A 76 -6.81 -9.63 -10.37
CA TYR A 76 -6.21 -8.32 -10.60
C TYR A 76 -6.93 -7.52 -11.69
N ARG A 77 -7.54 -8.16 -12.69
CA ARG A 77 -8.42 -7.47 -13.65
C ARG A 77 -9.58 -6.79 -12.92
N ARG A 78 -10.27 -7.51 -12.04
CA ARG A 78 -11.38 -6.95 -11.26
C ARG A 78 -10.92 -5.80 -10.36
N GLU A 79 -9.84 -6.01 -9.62
CA GLU A 79 -9.36 -5.03 -8.63
C GLU A 79 -8.71 -3.79 -9.26
N LEU A 80 -7.99 -3.94 -10.38
CA LEU A 80 -7.19 -2.86 -10.96
C LEU A 80 -7.85 -2.26 -12.20
N VAL A 81 -8.36 -3.08 -13.12
CA VAL A 81 -8.98 -2.58 -14.35
C VAL A 81 -10.40 -2.11 -14.08
N GLU A 82 -11.25 -2.99 -13.55
CA GLU A 82 -12.69 -2.70 -13.40
C GLU A 82 -12.94 -1.66 -12.29
N GLN A 83 -12.25 -1.76 -11.15
CA GLN A 83 -12.46 -0.85 -10.01
C GLN A 83 -11.60 0.42 -10.05
N ARG A 84 -10.37 0.34 -10.57
CA ARG A 84 -9.40 1.45 -10.52
C ARG A 84 -9.06 2.03 -11.90
N SER A 85 -9.69 1.54 -12.97
CA SER A 85 -9.48 2.01 -14.35
C SER A 85 -8.03 1.90 -14.83
N TRP A 86 -7.26 0.94 -14.31
CA TRP A 86 -5.95 0.59 -14.86
C TRP A 86 -6.12 -0.08 -16.23
N THR A 87 -5.03 -0.18 -16.96
CA THR A 87 -5.00 -0.77 -18.30
C THR A 87 -4.30 -2.11 -18.30
N GLU A 88 -4.81 -3.07 -19.07
CA GLU A 88 -4.06 -4.28 -19.39
C GLU A 88 -2.91 -3.94 -20.35
N GLN A 89 -1.74 -4.51 -20.09
CA GLN A 89 -0.51 -4.25 -20.84
C GLN A 89 0.08 -5.57 -21.34
N ALA A 90 0.69 -5.52 -22.53
CA ALA A 90 1.46 -6.65 -23.04
C ALA A 90 2.76 -6.82 -22.23
N SER A 91 3.03 -8.03 -21.75
CA SER A 91 4.22 -8.34 -20.95
C SER A 91 4.56 -9.83 -21.03
N VAL A 92 5.46 -10.32 -20.16
CA VAL A 92 5.81 -11.74 -20.03
C VAL A 92 4.65 -12.63 -19.53
N GLY A 93 3.58 -12.01 -19.07
CA GLY A 93 2.29 -12.59 -18.74
C GLY A 93 1.25 -11.47 -18.62
N PRO A 94 0.02 -11.76 -18.15
CA PRO A 94 -0.97 -10.71 -17.92
C PRO A 94 -0.42 -9.62 -16.99
N ALA A 95 -0.47 -8.37 -17.44
CA ALA A 95 0.03 -7.22 -16.70
C ALA A 95 -1.00 -6.09 -16.68
N PHE A 96 -0.93 -5.28 -15.63
CA PHE A 96 -1.86 -4.20 -15.32
C PHE A 96 -1.08 -2.97 -14.88
N ALA A 97 -1.35 -1.82 -15.48
CA ALA A 97 -0.65 -0.58 -15.16
C ALA A 97 -1.58 0.64 -15.12
N ASP A 98 -1.29 1.58 -14.23
CA ASP A 98 -1.99 2.88 -14.16
C ASP A 98 -1.43 3.93 -15.13
N GLY A 99 -0.31 3.62 -15.79
CA GLY A 99 0.35 4.48 -16.78
C GLY A 99 1.36 5.47 -16.18
N ASN A 100 1.53 5.54 -14.85
CA ASN A 100 2.50 6.43 -14.22
C ASN A 100 3.77 5.69 -13.73
N LEU A 101 3.97 4.44 -14.13
CA LEU A 101 5.15 3.65 -13.76
C LEU A 101 5.74 2.92 -14.97
N THR A 102 7.02 3.14 -15.23
CA THR A 102 7.79 2.40 -16.25
C THR A 102 8.59 1.29 -15.56
N VAL A 103 8.53 0.07 -16.09
CA VAL A 103 9.27 -1.09 -15.56
C VAL A 103 10.19 -1.63 -16.64
N GLU A 104 11.50 -1.71 -16.36
CA GLU A 104 12.50 -2.07 -17.38
C GLU A 104 12.41 -3.54 -17.81
N LYS A 105 12.10 -4.45 -16.88
CA LYS A 105 12.07 -5.91 -17.13
C LYS A 105 10.98 -6.62 -16.32
N PRO A 106 9.70 -6.49 -16.67
CA PRO A 106 8.62 -7.17 -15.95
C PRO A 106 8.83 -8.70 -15.88
N GLY A 107 8.59 -9.30 -14.71
CA GLY A 107 8.75 -10.74 -14.47
C GLY A 107 10.19 -11.26 -14.46
N GLN A 108 11.15 -10.34 -14.59
CA GLN A 108 12.54 -10.54 -14.26
C GLN A 108 12.91 -9.51 -13.20
N ILE A 109 13.92 -9.83 -12.40
CA ILE A 109 14.51 -8.87 -11.46
C ILE A 109 14.83 -7.56 -12.22
N GLY A 110 14.18 -6.46 -11.84
CA GLY A 110 14.24 -5.20 -12.59
C GLY A 110 14.01 -3.95 -11.73
N LYS A 111 14.09 -2.79 -12.37
CA LYS A 111 13.83 -1.48 -11.78
C LYS A 111 12.50 -0.92 -12.30
N ALA A 112 11.87 -0.09 -11.49
CA ALA A 112 10.71 0.68 -11.87
C ALA A 112 10.99 2.17 -11.64
N THR A 113 10.39 3.06 -12.43
CA THR A 113 10.57 4.51 -12.32
C THR A 113 9.24 5.20 -12.61
N PRO A 114 8.78 6.11 -11.73
CA PRO A 114 7.56 6.87 -11.99
C PRO A 114 7.77 7.87 -13.12
N VAL A 115 6.75 8.06 -13.97
CA VAL A 115 6.78 9.07 -15.05
C VAL A 115 6.62 10.47 -14.45
N ASP A 116 5.66 10.63 -13.55
CA ASP A 116 5.47 11.79 -12.69
C ASP A 116 5.65 11.37 -11.21
N PRO A 117 6.78 11.72 -10.58
CA PRO A 117 7.08 11.33 -9.19
C PRO A 117 6.15 11.98 -8.15
N SER A 118 5.38 13.00 -8.51
CA SER A 118 4.43 13.65 -7.59
C SER A 118 3.12 12.88 -7.42
N ARG A 119 2.89 11.88 -8.28
CA ARG A 119 1.66 11.08 -8.33
C ARG A 119 1.94 9.61 -8.00
N PRO A 120 0.98 8.87 -7.42
CA PRO A 120 1.10 7.42 -7.33
C PRO A 120 1.32 6.80 -8.72
N GLY A 121 2.06 5.70 -8.75
CA GLY A 121 2.31 4.92 -9.96
C GLY A 121 2.28 3.43 -9.63
N GLY A 122 1.71 2.60 -10.50
CA GLY A 122 1.49 1.19 -10.19
C GLY A 122 1.63 0.27 -11.40
N PHE A 123 2.25 -0.89 -11.16
CA PHE A 123 2.40 -1.94 -12.16
C PHE A 123 2.32 -3.31 -11.48
N VAL A 124 1.50 -4.21 -12.03
CA VAL A 124 1.38 -5.60 -11.59
C VAL A 124 1.56 -6.52 -12.79
N VAL A 125 2.37 -7.57 -12.65
CA VAL A 125 2.47 -8.65 -13.64
C VAL A 125 2.29 -10.00 -12.98
N VAL A 126 1.53 -10.87 -13.64
CA VAL A 126 1.26 -12.24 -13.24
C VAL A 126 1.92 -13.18 -14.25
N TYR A 127 2.73 -14.13 -13.79
CA TYR A 127 3.41 -15.06 -14.69
C TYR A 127 3.60 -16.44 -14.06
N ALA A 128 3.62 -17.46 -14.92
CA ALA A 128 3.91 -18.82 -14.50
C ALA A 128 5.41 -19.04 -14.31
N SER A 129 5.75 -19.88 -13.34
CA SER A 129 7.05 -20.52 -13.19
C SER A 129 6.84 -22.03 -13.03
N GLN A 130 7.91 -22.80 -12.96
CA GLN A 130 7.86 -24.27 -12.94
C GLN A 130 6.96 -24.83 -11.81
N ASN A 131 6.89 -24.16 -10.66
CA ASN A 131 6.25 -24.71 -9.46
C ASN A 131 5.13 -23.82 -8.88
N ALA A 132 4.89 -22.63 -9.44
CA ALA A 132 3.94 -21.66 -8.90
C ALA A 132 3.59 -20.58 -9.91
N THR A 133 2.49 -19.86 -9.66
CA THR A 133 2.23 -18.55 -10.26
C THR A 133 2.86 -17.48 -9.39
N TYR A 134 3.61 -16.57 -10.01
CA TYR A 134 4.16 -15.40 -9.35
C TYR A 134 3.34 -14.16 -9.68
N VAL A 135 3.24 -13.28 -8.70
CA VAL A 135 2.74 -11.92 -8.84
C VAL A 135 3.86 -10.98 -8.43
N GLU A 136 4.21 -10.07 -9.32
CA GLU A 136 5.20 -9.04 -9.06
C GLU A 136 4.52 -7.68 -9.15
N MET A 137 4.64 -6.90 -8.08
CA MET A 137 3.95 -5.64 -7.89
C MET A 137 4.99 -4.55 -7.63
N TRP A 138 4.90 -3.47 -8.39
CA TRP A 138 5.64 -2.25 -8.13
C TRP A 138 4.65 -1.13 -7.87
N GLN A 139 4.95 -0.32 -6.86
CA GLN A 139 4.18 0.89 -6.60
C GLN A 139 5.08 2.03 -6.16
N HIS A 140 4.99 3.15 -6.85
CA HIS A 140 5.47 4.42 -6.35
C HIS A 140 4.40 5.07 -5.49
N VAL A 141 4.76 5.41 -4.25
CA VAL A 141 3.95 6.21 -3.33
C VAL A 141 4.69 7.51 -3.07
N PRO A 142 4.16 8.67 -3.49
CA PRO A 142 4.82 9.96 -3.27
C PRO A 142 5.08 10.23 -1.80
N ALA A 143 6.13 11.02 -1.51
CA ALA A 143 6.36 11.53 -0.17
C ALA A 143 5.12 12.33 0.30
N ALA A 144 4.71 12.13 1.57
CA ALA A 144 3.65 12.94 2.16
C ALA A 144 4.13 14.40 2.20
N GLN A 145 3.34 15.30 1.61
CA GLN A 145 3.56 16.74 1.67
C GLN A 145 3.31 17.29 3.08
#